data_AF-A0A2A2SDR2-F1
#
_entry.id   AF-A0A2A2SDR2-F1
#
_cell.length_a   1.000
_cell.length_b   1.000
_cell.length_c   1.000
_cell.angle_alpha   90.00
_cell.angle_beta   90.00
_cell.angle_gamma   90.00
#
_symmetry.space_group_name_H-M   'P 1'
#
loop_
_entity.id
_entity.type
_entity.pdbx_description
1 polymer ?
#
loop_
_entity_poly.entity_id
_entity_poly.type
_entity_poly.pdbx_seq_one_letter_code
_entity_poly.pdbx_strand_id
1 'polypeptide(L)'
;MSRLIDLREGPVGNRLELELGDLVLLPGAGAKLTSGSAVELLGVHRSATPLADGRVLAPEGAPDVVTLSAFMPGEATVRLMTGDPFGGAVSRELLVTVRGR
;
A
#
# COMPACT_ATOMS: atom_id res chain seq x y z
N MET A 1 -11.36 -0.24 14.91
CA MET A 1 -10.54 -1.32 15.52
C MET A 1 -9.53 -1.60 14.44
N SER A 2 -8.25 -1.40 14.69
CA SER A 2 -7.25 -1.47 13.63
C SER A 2 -7.19 -2.88 13.05
N ARG A 3 -7.44 -3.01 11.75
CA ARG A 3 -7.25 -4.26 10.99
C ARG A 3 -6.12 -4.09 9.99
N LEU A 4 -5.42 -5.19 9.74
CA LEU A 4 -4.52 -5.32 8.61
C LEU A 4 -5.31 -5.86 7.41
N ILE A 5 -5.33 -5.10 6.32
CA ILE A 5 -5.95 -5.48 5.06
C ILE A 5 -4.84 -5.78 4.06
N ASP A 6 -4.70 -7.05 3.69
CA ASP A 6 -3.71 -7.48 2.72
C ASP A 6 -4.36 -7.62 1.33
N LEU A 7 -4.02 -6.72 0.42
CA LEU A 7 -4.53 -6.70 -0.96
C LEU A 7 -3.43 -7.00 -1.98
N ARG A 8 -2.31 -7.59 -1.55
CA ARG A 8 -1.19 -7.93 -2.44
C ARG A 8 -1.58 -8.97 -3.49
N GLU A 9 -2.42 -9.92 -3.12
CA GLU A 9 -2.95 -10.95 -4.02
C GLU A 9 -4.36 -10.59 -4.49
N GLY A 10 -4.45 -9.74 -5.51
CA GLY A 10 -5.73 -9.43 -6.15
C GLY A 10 -5.74 -8.11 -6.91
N PRO A 11 -6.72 -7.90 -7.82
CA PRO A 11 -6.89 -6.61 -8.46
C PRO A 11 -7.39 -5.61 -7.43
N VAL A 12 -6.52 -4.70 -6.97
CA VAL A 12 -7.00 -3.50 -6.26
C VAL A 12 -7.81 -2.69 -7.27
N GLY A 13 -9.03 -2.30 -6.93
CA GLY A 13 -9.83 -1.39 -7.75
C GLY A 13 -9.19 0.00 -7.85
N ASN A 14 -9.92 0.95 -8.45
CA ASN A 14 -9.56 2.37 -8.40
C ASN A 14 -10.10 3.07 -7.14
N ARG A 15 -10.82 2.35 -6.28
CA ARG A 15 -11.40 2.83 -5.02
C ARG A 15 -11.16 1.84 -3.89
N LEU A 16 -10.91 2.35 -2.70
CA LEU A 16 -10.72 1.58 -1.48
C LEU A 16 -11.41 2.27 -0.30
N GLU A 17 -12.29 1.55 0.39
CA GLU A 17 -12.94 2.03 1.60
C GLU A 17 -12.27 1.45 2.84
N LEU A 18 -11.91 2.31 3.78
CA LEU A 18 -11.22 1.98 5.03
C LEU A 18 -11.94 2.56 6.24
N GLU A 19 -11.66 1.98 7.40
CA GLU A 19 -11.98 2.56 8.69
C GLU A 19 -10.74 3.23 9.30
N LEU A 20 -10.96 4.24 10.14
CA LEU A 20 -9.89 4.87 10.90
C LEU A 20 -9.07 3.83 11.68
N GLY A 21 -7.76 3.83 11.47
CA GLY A 21 -6.80 2.90 12.07
C GLY A 21 -6.51 1.64 11.26
N ASP A 22 -7.15 1.45 10.10
CA ASP A 22 -6.79 0.37 9.18
C ASP A 22 -5.36 0.53 8.64
N LEU A 23 -4.66 -0.59 8.51
CA LEU A 23 -3.41 -0.69 7.78
C LEU A 23 -3.65 -1.49 6.51
N VAL A 24 -3.14 -1.02 5.38
CA VAL A 24 -3.34 -1.66 4.08
C VAL A 24 -2.01 -1.96 3.42
N LEU A 25 -1.84 -3.20 2.98
CA LEU A 25 -0.74 -3.63 2.12
C LEU A 25 -1.24 -3.70 0.67
N LEU A 26 -0.60 -2.93 -0.22
CA LEU A 26 -0.95 -2.83 -1.62
C LEU A 26 0.22 -3.33 -2.49
N PRO A 27 -0.05 -3.98 -3.63
CA PRO A 27 0.99 -4.35 -4.57
C PRO A 27 1.51 -3.08 -5.26
N GLY A 28 2.82 -2.84 -5.20
CA GLY A 28 3.44 -1.68 -5.84
C GLY A 28 4.91 -1.49 -5.48
N ALA A 29 5.67 -0.99 -6.44
CA ALA A 29 7.07 -0.60 -6.26
C ALA A 29 7.21 0.83 -5.70
N GLY A 30 6.11 1.59 -5.67
CA GLY A 30 6.10 2.99 -5.25
C GLY A 30 4.69 3.51 -5.01
N ALA A 31 4.60 4.59 -4.23
CA ALA A 31 3.37 5.34 -4.07
C ALA A 31 3.64 6.82 -3.84
N LYS A 32 2.68 7.65 -4.23
CA LYS A 32 2.66 9.08 -3.93
C LYS A 32 1.25 9.50 -3.55
N LEU A 33 1.11 10.15 -2.39
CA LEU A 33 -0.12 10.86 -2.05
C LEU A 33 -0.22 12.09 -2.97
N THR A 34 -1.24 12.11 -3.82
CA THR A 34 -1.45 13.17 -4.82
C THR A 34 -2.45 14.23 -4.35
N SER A 35 -3.39 13.85 -3.48
CA SER A 35 -4.32 14.78 -2.83
C SER A 35 -4.91 14.21 -1.54
N GLY A 36 -5.45 15.08 -0.69
CA GLY A 36 -6.09 14.70 0.57
C GLY A 36 -5.11 14.30 1.67
N SER A 37 -5.64 13.96 2.84
CA SER A 37 -4.85 13.65 4.04
C SER A 37 -5.40 12.47 4.84
N ALA A 38 -6.40 11.77 4.30
CA ALA A 38 -7.09 10.67 5.00
C ALA A 38 -6.16 9.48 5.32
N VAL A 39 -5.09 9.30 4.54
CA VAL A 39 -4.11 8.23 4.73
C VAL A 39 -2.68 8.76 4.80
N GLU A 40 -1.84 8.03 5.50
CA GLU A 40 -0.38 8.22 5.51
C GLU A 40 0.31 7.09 4.74
N LEU A 41 1.34 7.45 3.97
CA LEU A 41 2.24 6.49 3.34
C LEU A 41 3.32 6.07 4.35
N LEU A 42 3.21 4.86 4.90
CA LEU A 42 4.16 4.36 5.88
C LEU A 42 5.48 3.92 5.25
N GLY A 43 5.44 3.47 3.99
CA GLY A 43 6.63 3.10 3.26
C GLY A 43 6.39 2.17 2.08
N VAL A 44 7.50 1.89 1.40
CA VAL A 44 7.64 0.87 0.36
C VAL A 44 8.54 -0.22 0.89
N HIS A 45 8.10 -1.47 0.78
CA HIS A 45 8.74 -2.62 1.38
C HIS A 45 8.91 -3.73 0.35
N ARG A 46 9.76 -4.70 0.71
CA ARG A 46 9.89 -5.95 -0.02
C ARG A 46 9.26 -7.08 0.78
N SER A 47 8.39 -7.86 0.15
CA SER A 47 7.89 -9.11 0.72
C SER A 47 9.07 -10.02 1.04
N ALA A 48 9.02 -10.66 2.21
CA ALA A 48 10.04 -11.60 2.63
C ALA A 48 9.41 -12.72 3.45
N THR A 49 10.03 -13.89 3.44
CA THR A 49 9.58 -15.06 4.19
C THR A 49 10.53 -15.30 5.38
N PRO A 50 10.06 -15.16 6.63
CA PRO A 50 10.85 -15.57 7.79
C PRO A 50 10.97 -17.09 7.84
N LEU A 51 12.14 -17.58 8.21
CA LEU A 51 12.43 -19.00 8.42
C LEU A 51 12.40 -19.33 9.92
N ALA A 52 12.19 -20.61 10.24
CA ALA A 52 12.14 -21.10 11.63
C ALA A 52 13.46 -20.89 12.40
N ASP A 53 14.59 -20.75 11.70
CA ASP A 53 15.91 -20.51 12.27
C ASP A 53 16.26 -19.01 12.44
N GLY A 54 15.28 -18.12 12.23
CA GLY A 54 15.44 -16.68 12.37
C GLY A 54 16.04 -15.98 11.16
N ARG A 55 16.41 -16.70 10.09
CA ARG A 55 16.79 -16.08 8.82
C ARG A 55 15.56 -15.55 8.07
N VAL A 56 15.80 -14.65 7.12
CA VAL A 56 14.75 -14.07 6.27
C VAL A 56 15.13 -14.28 4.80
N LEU A 57 14.25 -14.95 4.05
CA LEU A 57 14.36 -15.04 2.59
C LEU A 57 13.66 -13.83 1.98
N ALA A 58 14.44 -12.87 1.51
CA ALA A 58 13.96 -11.74 0.73
C ALA A 58 14.40 -11.91 -0.73
N PRO A 59 13.51 -11.78 -1.72
CA PRO A 59 13.90 -11.80 -3.12
C PRO A 59 14.83 -10.63 -3.42
N GLU A 60 15.73 -10.77 -4.39
CA GLU A 60 16.46 -9.63 -4.96
C GLU A 60 15.55 -8.86 -5.94
N GLY A 61 15.75 -7.54 -6.11
CA GLY A 61 14.96 -6.73 -7.04
C GLY A 61 14.43 -5.41 -6.47
N ALA A 62 13.34 -4.90 -7.02
CA ALA A 62 12.65 -3.69 -6.54
C ALA A 62 11.69 -4.02 -5.36
N PRO A 63 11.21 -3.02 -4.60
CA PRO A 63 10.09 -3.19 -3.69
C PRO A 63 8.83 -3.68 -4.43
N ASP A 64 7.96 -4.39 -3.71
CA ASP A 64 6.71 -4.95 -4.24
C ASP A 64 5.49 -4.64 -3.37
N VAL A 65 5.68 -4.01 -2.21
CA VAL A 65 4.61 -3.66 -1.27
C VAL A 65 4.63 -2.18 -0.91
N VAL A 66 3.48 -1.52 -1.03
CA VAL A 66 3.20 -0.20 -0.47
C VAL A 66 2.35 -0.38 0.79
N THR A 67 2.71 0.28 1.89
CA THR A 67 1.90 0.28 3.12
C THR A 67 1.26 1.64 3.37
N LEU A 68 -0.06 1.64 3.54
CA LEU A 68 -0.84 2.83 3.92
C LEU A 68 -1.45 2.64 5.30
N SER A 69 -1.56 3.75 6.04
CA SER A 69 -2.32 3.83 7.29
C SER A 69 -3.50 4.77 7.12
N ALA A 70 -4.71 4.33 7.49
CA ALA A 70 -5.88 5.18 7.58
C ALA A 70 -5.78 6.07 8.84
N PHE A 71 -5.39 7.33 8.65
CA PHE A 71 -4.97 8.23 9.72
C PHE A 71 -6.06 9.21 10.18
N MET A 72 -6.93 9.66 9.27
CA MET A 72 -8.05 10.54 9.61
C MET A 72 -9.25 10.33 8.68
N PRO A 73 -10.49 10.61 9.13
CA PRO A 73 -11.66 10.52 8.26
C PRO A 73 -11.58 11.50 7.07
N GLY A 74 -12.05 11.06 5.91
CA GLY A 74 -12.06 11.86 4.68
C GLY A 74 -11.61 11.08 3.46
N GLU A 75 -11.13 11.78 2.44
CA GLU A 75 -10.63 11.18 1.21
C GLU A 75 -9.16 11.51 0.94
N ALA A 76 -8.49 10.61 0.25
CA ALA A 76 -7.13 10.76 -0.24
C ALA A 76 -7.00 10.10 -1.61
N THR A 77 -6.22 10.70 -2.51
CA THR A 77 -5.86 10.07 -3.78
C THR A 77 -4.39 9.65 -3.71
N VAL A 78 -4.13 8.38 -3.99
CA VAL A 78 -2.79 7.79 -3.99
C VAL A 78 -2.47 7.30 -5.39
N ARG A 79 -1.40 7.83 -5.98
CA ARG A 79 -0.81 7.26 -7.18
C ARG A 79 0.04 6.07 -6.80
N LEU A 80 -0.38 4.88 -7.20
CA LEU A 80 0.37 3.64 -7.06
C LEU A 80 1.20 3.37 -8.31
N MET A 81 2.44 2.95 -8.11
CA MET A 81 3.37 2.59 -9.18
C MET A 81 3.62 1.08 -9.13
N THR A 82 3.49 0.43 -10.27
CA THR A 82 3.72 -1.01 -10.46
C THR A 82 4.66 -1.25 -11.63
N GLY A 83 5.34 -2.40 -11.65
CA GLY A 83 6.36 -2.70 -12.66
C GLY A 83 7.73 -2.12 -12.32
N ASP A 84 8.63 -2.10 -13.30
CA ASP A 84 10.01 -1.62 -13.13
C ASP A 84 10.05 -0.09 -12.98
N PRO A 85 10.47 0.44 -11.81
CA PRO A 85 10.55 1.89 -11.59
C PRO A 85 11.53 2.61 -12.53
N PHE A 86 12.49 1.91 -13.15
CA PHE A 86 13.51 2.52 -14.01
C PHE A 86 13.29 2.27 -15.51
N GLY A 87 12.43 1.32 -15.89
CA GLY A 87 12.32 0.84 -17.27
C GLY A 87 10.90 0.69 -17.83
N GLY A 88 9.84 0.81 -17.02
CA GLY A 88 8.48 0.56 -17.51
C GLY A 88 7.38 0.68 -16.46
N ALA A 89 7.48 1.65 -15.56
CA ALA A 89 6.50 1.81 -14.47
C ALA A 89 5.11 2.15 -15.02
N VAL A 90 4.12 1.37 -14.64
CA VAL A 90 2.71 1.68 -14.85
C VAL A 90 2.17 2.30 -13.57
N SER A 91 1.63 3.51 -13.67
CA SER A 91 0.98 4.19 -12.56
C SER A 91 -0.53 4.20 -12.69
N ARG A 92 -1.23 4.09 -11.57
CA ARG A 92 -2.68 4.28 -11.47
C ARG A 92 -3.03 5.11 -10.24
N GLU A 93 -4.13 5.84 -10.32
CA GLU A 93 -4.70 6.53 -9.16
C GLU A 93 -5.64 5.59 -8.40
N LEU A 94 -5.54 5.61 -7.07
CA LEU A 94 -6.41 4.93 -6.13
C LEU A 94 -7.06 6.00 -5.25
N LEU A 95 -8.39 6.11 -5.30
CA LEU A 95 -9.14 6.92 -4.35
C LEU A 95 -9.37 6.11 -3.07
N VAL A 96 -8.93 6.64 -1.94
CA VAL A 96 -9.12 6.03 -0.62
C VAL A 96 -10.08 6.88 0.18
N THR A 97 -11.15 6.27 0.68
CA THR A 97 -12.11 6.90 1.58
C THR A 97 -11.98 6.28 2.96
N VAL A 98 -11.68 7.09 3.97
CA VAL A 98 -11.57 6.66 5.37
C VAL A 98 -12.80 7.14 6.12
N ARG A 99 -13.54 6.20 6.71
CA ARG A 99 -14.71 6.49 7.54
C ARG A 99 -14.30 6.71 9.00
N GLY A 100 -14.88 7.74 9.61
CA GLY A 100 -14.87 7.92 11.06
C GLY A 100 -15.90 6.98 11.71
N ARG A 101 -15.66 6.61 12.97
CA ARG A 101 -16.64 5.89 13.77
C ARG A 101 -17.80 6.78 14.20
#